data_AF-A0A554IV34-F1
#
_entry.id   AF-A0A554IV34-F1
#
_cell.length_a   1.000
_cell.length_b   1.000
_cell.length_c   1.000
_cell.angle_alpha   90.00
_cell.angle_beta   90.00
_cell.angle_gamma   90.00
#
_symmetry.space_group_name_H-M   'P 1'
#
loop_
_entity.id
_entity.type
_entity.pdbx_description
1 polymer ?
#
loop_
_entity_poly.entity_id
_entity_poly.type
_entity_poly.pdbx_seq_one_letter_code
_entity_poly.pdbx_strand_id
1 'polypeptide(L)'
;MIFFHVTHRRFSLQSAALLVCILILATSTGYTAEWQQPYHELGSCTKKDSEVFSTEPDPMYQMCIAGGSTEDFCSNMFPRLPIPYAEWAQRYHGNIGNVLESFIGEVVDGDYAQRNLPGGTGRCSGGQQAGAIPAPPPVEDIGKKLEPWSGTGSSTNFTQSDTTPVLIEYLRVYECSLAERSTTLLVEIWREETVRRNLLPGGLASNPFFFIKLWEMWAQQSKDIRRELQIARPTLERALGIMGTVQMARSLVQDTNCLQRASLDIRNALGLSADAASCLPRIWNAKDPLRDPTVCSDGRDNDDDGLIDLEDDGCENLPDMEE
;
A
#
# COMPACT_ATOMS: atom_id res chain seq x y z
N MET A 1 -54.45 -12.81 80.62
CA MET A 1 -53.06 -13.29 80.70
C MET A 1 -52.93 -14.43 79.69
N ILE A 2 -52.58 -14.13 78.44
CA ILE A 2 -52.38 -15.12 77.38
C ILE A 2 -51.06 -14.78 76.69
N PHE A 3 -50.17 -15.76 76.70
CA PHE A 3 -48.81 -15.73 76.18
C PHE A 3 -48.76 -15.38 74.69
N PHE A 4 -47.99 -14.35 74.33
CA PHE A 4 -47.44 -14.17 72.99
C PHE A 4 -46.14 -14.98 72.89
N HIS A 5 -46.09 -16.01 72.05
CA HIS A 5 -44.83 -16.66 71.67
C HIS A 5 -44.77 -16.97 70.17
N VAL A 6 -44.02 -16.11 69.47
CA VAL A 6 -43.00 -16.44 68.46
C VAL A 6 -43.35 -17.53 67.44
N THR A 7 -43.80 -17.16 66.23
CA THR A 7 -43.68 -17.99 65.01
C THR A 7 -43.88 -17.18 63.71
N HIS A 8 -43.05 -16.18 63.41
CA HIS A 8 -43.11 -15.50 62.09
C HIS A 8 -41.77 -15.09 61.46
N ARG A 9 -40.62 -15.53 62.02
CA ARG A 9 -39.29 -15.03 61.62
C ARG A 9 -38.38 -16.02 60.87
N ARG A 10 -38.91 -17.13 60.34
CA ARG A 10 -38.12 -18.11 59.57
C ARG A 10 -38.43 -18.19 58.07
N PHE A 11 -39.45 -17.47 57.58
CA PHE A 11 -39.88 -17.55 56.17
C PHE A 11 -39.27 -16.49 55.23
N SER A 12 -38.34 -15.65 55.71
CA SER A 12 -37.86 -14.47 54.96
C SER A 12 -36.41 -14.51 54.50
N LEU A 13 -35.59 -15.46 54.97
CA LEU A 13 -34.15 -15.49 54.66
C LEU A 13 -33.78 -16.53 53.60
N GLN A 14 -34.40 -17.72 53.63
CA GLN A 14 -34.14 -18.75 52.61
C GLN A 14 -34.70 -18.37 51.23
N SER A 15 -35.89 -17.76 51.20
CA SER A 15 -36.54 -17.29 49.98
C SER A 15 -35.78 -16.12 49.34
N ALA A 16 -35.25 -15.21 50.16
CA ALA A 16 -34.42 -14.09 49.71
C ALA A 16 -33.04 -14.58 49.23
N ALA A 17 -32.42 -15.53 49.93
CA ALA A 17 -31.15 -16.14 49.50
C ALA A 17 -31.29 -16.91 48.17
N LEU A 18 -32.41 -17.62 47.97
CA LEU A 18 -32.72 -18.28 46.70
C LEU A 18 -32.92 -17.29 45.55
N LEU A 19 -33.64 -16.18 45.78
CA LEU A 19 -33.80 -15.13 44.77
C LEU A 19 -32.48 -14.43 44.44
N VAL A 20 -31.63 -14.18 45.43
CA VAL A 20 -30.29 -13.61 45.23
C VAL A 20 -29.40 -14.60 44.49
N CYS A 21 -29.41 -15.89 44.83
CA CYS A 21 -28.67 -16.92 44.10
C CYS A 21 -29.18 -17.08 42.65
N ILE A 22 -30.49 -17.02 42.41
CA ILE A 22 -31.06 -17.10 41.05
C ILE A 22 -30.71 -15.85 40.25
N LEU A 23 -30.71 -14.66 40.85
CA LEU A 23 -30.25 -13.43 40.19
C LEU A 23 -28.75 -13.49 39.88
N ILE A 24 -27.92 -13.97 40.80
CA ILE A 24 -26.47 -14.15 40.57
C ILE A 24 -26.22 -15.17 39.45
N LEU A 25 -26.93 -16.30 39.43
CA LEU A 25 -26.78 -17.33 38.40
C LEU A 25 -27.36 -16.91 37.03
N ALA A 26 -28.44 -16.12 37.01
CA ALA A 26 -28.99 -15.54 35.79
C ALA A 26 -28.06 -14.45 35.22
N THR A 27 -27.38 -13.68 36.08
CA THR A 27 -26.34 -12.76 35.62
C THR A 27 -25.12 -13.50 35.08
N SER A 28 -24.65 -14.57 35.74
CA SER A 28 -23.46 -15.29 35.27
C SER A 28 -23.65 -16.02 33.94
N THR A 29 -24.88 -16.41 33.58
CA THR A 29 -25.18 -17.03 32.28
C THR A 29 -25.36 -16.01 31.14
N GLY A 30 -25.63 -14.74 31.46
CA GLY A 30 -25.59 -13.63 30.49
C GLY A 30 -24.18 -13.09 30.23
N TYR A 31 -23.27 -13.17 31.22
CA TYR A 31 -21.91 -12.64 31.08
C TYR A 31 -20.92 -13.54 30.36
N THR A 32 -21.18 -14.85 30.24
CA THR A 32 -20.27 -15.77 29.54
C THR A 32 -20.48 -15.83 28.03
N ALA A 33 -21.54 -15.21 27.49
CA ALA A 33 -21.84 -15.22 26.06
C ALA A 33 -21.19 -14.05 25.27
N GLU A 34 -20.64 -13.02 25.93
CA GLU A 34 -20.05 -11.85 25.25
C GLU A 34 -18.51 -11.88 25.15
N TRP A 35 -17.84 -12.86 25.78
CA TRP A 35 -16.37 -13.00 25.71
C TRP A 35 -15.89 -14.04 24.70
N GLN A 36 -16.78 -14.61 23.88
CA GLN A 36 -16.37 -15.29 22.66
C GLN A 36 -15.79 -14.22 21.74
N GLN A 37 -14.47 -14.11 21.66
CA GLN A 37 -13.76 -13.07 20.90
C GLN A 37 -14.41 -12.93 19.51
N PRO A 38 -15.11 -11.83 19.20
CA PRO A 38 -15.76 -11.64 17.89
C PRO A 38 -14.75 -11.26 16.80
N TYR A 39 -13.46 -11.47 17.07
CA TYR A 39 -12.35 -11.09 16.22
C TYR A 39 -11.88 -12.32 15.46
N HIS A 40 -11.38 -12.14 14.23
CA HIS A 40 -10.65 -13.21 13.56
C HIS A 40 -9.48 -13.65 14.46
N GLU A 41 -9.09 -14.93 14.42
CA GLU A 41 -7.92 -15.40 15.18
C GLU A 41 -6.69 -14.61 14.73
N LEU A 42 -6.33 -13.60 15.52
CA LEU A 42 -5.10 -12.84 15.36
C LEU A 42 -3.93 -13.79 15.70
N GLY A 43 -2.82 -13.68 14.96
CA GLY A 43 -1.58 -14.36 15.32
C GLY A 43 -1.08 -13.93 16.70
N SER A 44 0.01 -14.53 17.21
CA SER A 44 0.52 -14.19 18.54
C SER A 44 0.97 -12.72 18.59
N CYS A 45 0.13 -11.86 19.18
CA CYS A 45 0.47 -10.47 19.43
C CYS A 45 1.52 -10.38 20.53
N THR A 46 2.56 -9.60 20.30
CA THR A 46 3.61 -9.36 21.29
C THR A 46 3.46 -7.97 21.89
N LYS A 47 3.84 -7.80 23.15
CA LYS A 47 3.79 -6.50 23.83
C LYS A 47 4.59 -5.41 23.08
N LYS A 48 5.64 -5.81 22.35
CA LYS A 48 6.47 -4.93 21.51
C LYS A 48 5.69 -4.31 20.35
N ASP A 49 4.64 -4.97 19.86
CA ASP A 49 3.79 -4.44 18.78
C ASP A 49 3.04 -3.17 19.25
N SER A 50 2.69 -3.05 20.53
CA SER A 50 2.05 -1.85 21.09
C SER A 50 2.99 -0.62 21.15
N GLU A 51 4.31 -0.84 21.18
CA GLU A 51 5.31 0.23 21.29
C GLU A 51 5.45 1.05 20.01
N VAL A 52 4.99 0.53 18.87
CA VAL A 52 4.97 1.26 17.58
C VAL A 52 4.05 2.48 17.64
N PHE A 53 3.02 2.44 18.49
CA PHE A 53 2.08 3.53 18.76
C PHE A 53 2.38 4.24 20.08
N SER A 54 3.61 4.17 20.56
CA SER A 54 4.07 5.00 21.69
C SER A 54 4.71 6.31 21.20
N THR A 55 4.64 7.35 22.03
CA THR A 55 5.32 8.63 21.74
C THR A 55 6.83 8.49 21.91
N GLU A 56 7.56 9.58 21.64
CA GLU A 56 8.96 9.70 22.02
C GLU A 56 9.21 9.21 23.45
N PRO A 57 10.41 8.63 23.71
CA PRO A 57 10.78 8.17 25.03
C PRO A 57 10.61 9.28 26.06
N ASP A 58 10.08 8.92 27.22
CA ASP A 58 10.00 9.82 28.37
C ASP A 58 11.36 10.51 28.56
N PRO A 59 11.44 11.83 28.82
CA PRO A 59 12.72 12.48 29.14
C PRO A 59 13.51 11.73 30.24
N MET A 60 12.82 11.01 31.14
CA MET A 60 13.44 10.11 32.12
C MET A 60 14.05 8.83 31.52
N TYR A 61 13.45 8.27 30.47
CA TYR A 61 14.06 7.18 29.70
C TYR A 61 15.36 7.65 29.05
N GLN A 62 15.36 8.83 28.43
CA GLN A 62 16.56 9.38 27.80
C GLN A 62 17.68 9.63 28.82
N MET A 63 17.32 10.12 30.01
CA MET A 63 18.26 10.28 31.12
C MET A 63 18.77 8.93 31.68
N CYS A 64 17.94 7.88 31.68
CA CYS A 64 18.32 6.54 32.10
C CYS A 64 19.35 5.89 31.14
N ILE A 65 19.11 5.99 29.83
CA ILE A 65 20.07 5.54 28.80
C ILE A 65 21.35 6.37 28.86
N ALA A 66 21.25 7.70 28.98
CA ALA A 66 22.41 8.57 29.14
C ALA A 66 23.22 8.27 30.42
N GLY A 67 22.58 7.70 31.44
CA GLY A 67 23.22 7.20 32.67
C GLY A 67 23.94 5.86 32.53
N GLY A 68 23.99 5.26 31.33
CA GLY A 68 24.72 4.02 31.06
C GLY A 68 23.97 2.73 31.45
N SER A 69 22.66 2.81 31.65
CA SER A 69 21.83 1.63 31.91
C SER A 69 21.43 0.90 30.62
N THR A 70 21.04 -0.38 30.71
CA THR A 70 20.64 -1.18 29.55
C THR A 70 19.25 -0.78 29.03
N GLU A 71 19.00 -0.96 27.73
CA GLU A 71 17.70 -0.68 27.10
C GLU A 71 16.55 -1.44 27.76
N ASP A 72 16.76 -2.71 28.11
CA ASP A 72 15.79 -3.52 28.86
C ASP A 72 15.48 -2.96 30.25
N PHE A 73 16.46 -2.38 30.94
CA PHE A 73 16.23 -1.80 32.26
C PHE A 73 15.44 -0.49 32.16
N CYS A 74 15.84 0.40 31.25
CA CYS A 74 15.18 1.69 31.08
C CYS A 74 13.78 1.57 30.49
N SER A 75 13.55 0.65 29.56
CA SER A 75 12.21 0.40 28.98
C SER A 75 11.23 -0.18 30.01
N ASN A 76 11.71 -1.04 30.92
CA ASN A 76 10.91 -1.57 32.02
C ASN A 76 10.59 -0.51 33.09
N MET A 77 11.53 0.41 33.35
CA MET A 77 11.41 1.41 34.41
C MET A 77 10.65 2.67 33.96
N PHE A 78 10.87 3.10 32.72
CA PHE A 78 10.24 4.27 32.09
C PHE A 78 9.62 3.84 30.76
N PRO A 79 8.50 3.09 30.81
CA PRO A 79 7.80 2.67 29.60
C PRO A 79 7.38 3.92 28.83
N ARG A 80 7.61 3.90 27.50
CA ARG A 80 7.22 4.99 26.61
C ARG A 80 5.76 5.35 26.87
N LEU A 81 5.47 6.66 26.94
CA LEU A 81 4.10 7.10 27.11
C LEU A 81 3.32 6.64 25.86
N PRO A 82 2.25 5.86 26.01
CA PRO A 82 1.41 5.54 24.87
C PRO A 82 0.82 6.84 24.34
N ILE A 83 0.75 6.99 23.02
CA ILE A 83 -0.03 8.07 22.41
C ILE A 83 -1.46 7.97 22.97
N PRO A 84 -2.14 9.09 23.27
CA PRO A 84 -3.54 9.05 23.64
C PRO A 84 -4.33 8.19 22.65
N TYR A 85 -5.14 7.26 23.14
CA TYR A 85 -5.94 6.36 22.29
C TYR A 85 -6.76 7.09 21.22
N ALA A 86 -7.22 8.32 21.53
CA ALA A 86 -7.95 9.18 20.60
C ALA A 86 -7.19 9.46 19.28
N GLU A 87 -5.87 9.42 19.27
CA GLU A 87 -5.03 9.71 18.10
C GLU A 87 -4.64 8.45 17.32
N TRP A 88 -4.89 7.25 17.86
CA TRP A 88 -4.44 5.99 17.24
C TRP A 88 -5.05 5.77 15.86
N ALA A 89 -6.37 5.91 15.75
CA ALA A 89 -7.08 5.77 14.48
C ALA A 89 -6.60 6.82 13.46
N GLN A 90 -6.48 8.08 13.89
CA GLN A 90 -6.00 9.15 13.02
C GLN A 90 -4.58 8.89 12.52
N ARG A 91 -3.69 8.39 13.38
CA ARG A 91 -2.31 8.08 13.00
C ARG A 91 -2.23 6.90 12.04
N TYR A 92 -2.94 5.81 12.33
CA TYR A 92 -2.97 4.63 11.47
C TYR A 92 -3.54 4.95 10.07
N HIS A 93 -4.77 5.47 10.02
CA HIS A 93 -5.45 5.79 8.76
C HIS A 93 -4.77 6.95 8.03
N GLY A 94 -4.25 7.93 8.76
CA GLY A 94 -3.50 9.06 8.20
C GLY A 94 -2.19 8.62 7.56
N ASN A 95 -1.43 7.72 8.21
CA ASN A 95 -0.21 7.16 7.63
C ASN A 95 -0.49 6.38 6.35
N ILE A 96 -1.54 5.54 6.33
CA ILE A 96 -1.95 4.82 5.12
C ILE A 96 -2.38 5.79 4.02
N GLY A 97 -3.14 6.84 4.37
CA GLY A 97 -3.51 7.90 3.45
C GLY A 97 -2.30 8.61 2.85
N ASN A 98 -1.30 8.94 3.66
CA ASN A 98 -0.05 9.56 3.20
C ASN A 98 0.75 8.64 2.28
N VAL A 99 0.81 7.34 2.59
CA VAL A 99 1.42 6.34 1.70
C VAL A 99 0.67 6.29 0.37
N LEU A 100 -0.66 6.25 0.40
CA LEU A 100 -1.48 6.20 -0.81
C LEU A 100 -1.32 7.45 -1.67
N GLU A 101 -1.37 8.64 -1.10
CA GLU A 101 -1.19 9.89 -1.84
C GLU A 101 0.22 10.00 -2.43
N SER A 102 1.24 9.66 -1.64
CA SER A 102 2.62 9.60 -2.13
C SER A 102 2.77 8.54 -3.23
N PHE A 103 2.07 7.41 -3.12
CA PHE A 103 2.07 6.37 -4.13
C PHE A 103 1.41 6.84 -5.42
N ILE A 104 0.27 7.54 -5.37
CA ILE A 104 -0.44 8.01 -6.57
C ILE A 104 0.31 9.19 -7.22
N GLY A 105 1.05 9.98 -6.44
CA GLY A 105 1.88 11.11 -6.88
C GLY A 105 1.19 12.47 -6.69
N GLU A 106 1.97 13.56 -6.72
CA GLU A 106 1.43 14.91 -6.55
C GLU A 106 0.67 15.39 -7.80
N VAL A 107 -0.45 16.07 -7.59
CA VAL A 107 -1.18 16.79 -8.65
C VAL A 107 -0.36 18.02 -9.01
N VAL A 108 0.03 18.15 -10.28
CA VAL A 108 0.73 19.35 -10.75
C VAL A 108 -0.33 20.44 -10.93
N ASP A 109 -0.11 21.59 -10.30
CA ASP A 109 -0.99 22.75 -10.39
C ASP A 109 -1.28 23.11 -11.86
N GLY A 110 -2.57 23.08 -12.23
CA GLY A 110 -3.07 23.62 -13.50
C GLY A 110 -3.77 22.63 -14.43
N ASP A 111 -3.58 21.32 -14.27
CA ASP A 111 -4.26 20.32 -15.09
C ASP A 111 -4.58 19.07 -14.27
N TYR A 112 -5.87 18.84 -13.96
CA TYR A 112 -6.35 17.72 -13.14
C TYR A 112 -5.97 16.33 -13.67
N ALA A 113 -5.41 16.25 -14.89
CA ALA A 113 -5.04 15.03 -15.58
C ALA A 113 -3.56 14.63 -15.43
N GLN A 114 -2.68 15.52 -14.95
CA GLN A 114 -1.24 15.25 -14.91
C GLN A 114 -0.74 15.22 -13.46
N ARG A 115 -0.53 14.01 -12.92
CA ARG A 115 0.24 13.82 -11.70
C ARG A 115 1.72 13.63 -12.05
N ASN A 116 2.61 14.31 -11.32
CA ASN A 116 4.04 14.11 -11.46
C ASN A 116 4.38 12.76 -10.84
N LEU A 117 4.66 11.79 -11.71
CA LEU A 117 4.98 10.42 -11.30
C LEU A 117 6.46 10.30 -10.93
N PRO A 118 6.81 9.86 -9.71
CA PRO A 118 8.21 9.60 -9.36
C PRO A 118 8.76 8.48 -10.26
N GLY A 119 9.78 8.78 -11.06
CA GLY A 119 10.49 7.80 -11.92
C GLY A 119 10.21 7.85 -13.43
N GLY A 120 9.38 8.78 -13.90
CA GLY A 120 8.93 8.85 -15.30
C GLY A 120 9.90 9.46 -16.33
N THR A 121 11.21 9.20 -16.25
CA THR A 121 12.12 9.43 -17.40
C THR A 121 12.67 8.08 -17.89
N GLY A 122 11.78 7.10 -18.07
CA GLY A 122 12.15 5.79 -18.57
C GLY A 122 12.66 5.87 -20.01
N ARG A 123 13.94 5.54 -20.21
CA ARG A 123 14.42 5.07 -21.52
C ARG A 123 13.65 3.80 -21.85
N CYS A 124 13.17 3.67 -23.09
CA CYS A 124 12.60 2.44 -23.61
C CYS A 124 13.71 1.41 -23.82
N SER A 125 14.30 0.91 -22.73
CA SER A 125 15.20 -0.24 -22.74
C SER A 125 14.44 -1.40 -22.12
N GLY A 126 14.19 -2.44 -22.93
CA GLY A 126 13.57 -3.67 -22.46
C GLY A 126 14.38 -4.25 -21.31
N GLY A 127 13.85 -4.14 -20.08
CA GLY A 127 14.50 -4.70 -18.89
C GLY A 127 14.51 -3.84 -17.63
N GLN A 128 13.90 -2.65 -17.59
CA GLN A 128 13.73 -1.94 -16.31
C GLN A 128 12.65 -2.64 -15.46
N GLN A 129 13.11 -3.66 -14.77
CA GLN A 129 12.40 -4.47 -13.78
C GLN A 129 11.83 -3.58 -12.67
N ALA A 130 10.59 -3.88 -12.28
CA ALA A 130 9.84 -3.23 -11.20
C ALA A 130 10.54 -3.20 -9.81
N GLY A 131 11.74 -3.75 -9.68
CA GLY A 131 12.53 -3.79 -8.44
C GLY A 131 13.45 -2.59 -8.19
N ALA A 132 13.58 -1.64 -9.11
CA ALA A 132 14.50 -0.49 -8.96
C ALA A 132 13.80 0.84 -8.59
N ILE A 133 12.48 0.87 -8.46
CA ILE A 133 11.75 2.09 -8.09
C ILE A 133 11.80 2.24 -6.56
N PRO A 134 12.29 3.36 -6.02
CA PRO A 134 12.32 3.59 -4.58
C PRO A 134 10.91 3.64 -4.02
N ALA A 135 10.73 3.12 -2.80
CA ALA A 135 9.46 3.18 -2.09
C ALA A 135 9.08 4.63 -1.75
N PRO A 136 7.78 4.92 -1.56
CA PRO A 136 7.33 6.20 -1.01
C PRO A 136 8.01 6.49 0.34
N PRO A 137 8.49 7.73 0.61
CA PRO A 137 9.13 8.07 1.88
C PRO A 137 8.32 7.71 3.15
N PRO A 138 6.98 7.82 3.18
CA PRO A 138 6.20 7.40 4.34
C PRO A 138 6.31 5.89 4.64
N VAL A 139 6.53 5.05 3.63
CA VAL A 139 6.71 3.60 3.80
C VAL A 139 8.02 3.31 4.52
N GLU A 140 9.07 4.07 4.22
CA GLU A 140 10.36 3.93 4.88
C GLU A 140 10.28 4.30 6.38
N ASP A 141 9.54 5.35 6.74
CA ASP A 141 9.32 5.74 8.14
C ASP A 141 8.52 4.68 8.92
N ILE A 142 7.52 4.07 8.29
CA ILE A 142 6.75 2.97 8.88
C ILE A 142 7.63 1.72 9.00
N GLY A 143 8.32 1.34 7.93
CA GLY A 143 9.17 0.16 7.86
C GLY A 143 10.25 0.16 8.94
N LYS A 144 10.94 1.29 9.13
CA LYS A 144 11.98 1.43 10.18
C LYS A 144 11.47 1.17 11.61
N LYS A 145 10.17 1.30 11.86
CA LYS A 145 9.56 1.06 13.19
C LYS A 145 9.08 -0.38 13.37
N LEU A 146 8.98 -1.15 12.29
CA LEU A 146 8.42 -2.50 12.29
C LEU A 146 9.54 -3.54 12.20
N GLU A 147 9.40 -4.64 12.93
CA GLU A 147 10.20 -5.85 12.68
C GLU A 147 9.66 -6.57 11.43
N PRO A 148 10.52 -7.11 10.54
CA PRO A 148 11.96 -7.33 10.67
C PRO A 148 12.86 -6.14 10.26
N TRP A 149 12.27 -5.01 9.82
CA TRP A 149 13.03 -3.93 9.19
C TRP A 149 13.67 -2.92 10.17
N SER A 150 13.47 -3.04 11.48
CA SER A 150 14.02 -2.10 12.47
C SER A 150 15.44 -2.46 12.99
N GLY A 151 16.07 -3.55 12.51
CA GLY A 151 17.34 -4.07 13.04
C GLY A 151 18.62 -3.48 12.38
N THR A 152 19.77 -3.65 13.05
CA THR A 152 21.11 -3.15 12.64
C THR A 152 21.71 -3.80 11.37
N GLY A 153 20.95 -4.64 10.67
CA GLY A 153 21.28 -5.21 9.36
C GLY A 153 20.13 -5.12 8.35
N SER A 154 19.13 -4.29 8.62
CA SER A 154 17.96 -4.11 7.76
C SER A 154 18.30 -3.31 6.50
N SER A 155 17.61 -3.64 5.39
CA SER A 155 17.70 -2.87 4.15
C SER A 155 17.27 -1.42 4.39
N THR A 156 18.20 -0.47 4.26
CA THR A 156 17.88 0.97 4.20
C THR A 156 17.18 1.35 2.91
N ASN A 157 17.18 0.45 1.92
CA ASN A 157 16.70 0.70 0.59
C ASN A 157 15.37 -0.02 0.41
N PHE A 158 14.28 0.67 0.72
CA PHE A 158 12.94 0.17 0.45
C PHE A 158 12.61 0.37 -1.03
N THR A 159 12.16 -0.70 -1.65
CA THR A 159 11.69 -0.70 -3.04
C THR A 159 10.16 -0.63 -3.07
N GLN A 160 9.58 -0.25 -4.21
CA GLN A 160 8.13 -0.22 -4.36
C GLN A 160 7.48 -1.59 -4.07
N SER A 161 8.16 -2.70 -4.34
CA SER A 161 7.71 -4.05 -3.99
C SER A 161 7.59 -4.29 -2.48
N ASP A 162 8.36 -3.59 -1.66
CA ASP A 162 8.34 -3.73 -0.19
C ASP A 162 7.16 -2.99 0.45
N THR A 163 6.41 -2.19 -0.32
CA THR A 163 5.29 -1.39 0.20
C THR A 163 4.15 -2.27 0.74
N THR A 164 3.77 -3.30 0.00
CA THR A 164 2.67 -4.20 0.40
C THR A 164 2.98 -4.98 1.68
N PRO A 165 4.14 -5.68 1.82
CA PRO A 165 4.43 -6.40 3.05
C PRO A 165 4.56 -5.48 4.26
N VAL A 166 5.16 -4.29 4.11
CA VAL A 166 5.26 -3.30 5.20
C VAL A 166 3.86 -2.87 5.68
N LEU A 167 2.93 -2.60 4.77
CA LEU A 167 1.58 -2.17 5.14
C LEU A 167 0.76 -3.29 5.79
N ILE A 168 0.93 -4.54 5.37
CA ILE A 168 0.26 -5.69 5.99
C ILE A 168 0.80 -5.91 7.41
N GLU A 169 2.12 -5.81 7.61
CA GLU A 169 2.70 -5.86 8.95
C GLU A 169 2.24 -4.68 9.81
N TYR A 170 2.09 -3.49 9.22
CA TYR A 170 1.54 -2.34 9.94
C TYR A 170 0.10 -2.57 10.40
N LEU A 171 -0.74 -3.20 9.57
CA LEU A 171 -2.09 -3.64 9.96
C LEU A 171 -2.03 -4.66 11.10
N ARG A 172 -1.17 -5.69 10.99
CA ARG A 172 -1.01 -6.72 12.04
C ARG A 172 -0.69 -6.07 13.38
N VAL A 173 0.29 -5.17 13.39
CA VAL A 173 0.71 -4.45 14.61
C VAL A 173 -0.41 -3.57 15.17
N TYR A 174 -1.19 -2.90 14.31
CA TYR A 174 -2.33 -2.09 14.74
C TYR A 174 -3.48 -2.92 15.32
N GLU A 175 -3.84 -4.04 14.69
CA GLU A 175 -4.87 -4.93 15.22
C GLU A 175 -4.42 -5.55 16.55
N CYS A 176 -3.13 -5.91 16.66
CA CYS A 176 -2.55 -6.41 17.90
C CYS A 176 -2.55 -5.38 19.03
N SER A 177 -2.22 -4.11 18.76
CA SER A 177 -2.24 -3.06 19.79
C SER A 177 -3.66 -2.78 20.29
N LEU A 178 -4.66 -2.80 19.40
CA LEU A 178 -6.07 -2.71 19.76
C LEU A 178 -6.55 -3.90 20.59
N ALA A 179 -6.13 -5.12 20.23
CA ALA A 179 -6.46 -6.32 20.96
C ALA A 179 -5.86 -6.32 22.37
N GLU A 180 -4.57 -5.98 22.52
CA GLU A 180 -3.90 -5.87 23.81
C GLU A 180 -4.63 -4.86 24.71
N ARG A 181 -4.85 -3.64 24.20
CA ARG A 181 -5.57 -2.60 24.92
C ARG A 181 -6.98 -3.03 25.34
N SER A 182 -7.67 -3.84 24.52
CA SER A 182 -9.01 -4.32 24.87
C SER A 182 -9.01 -5.19 26.15
N THR A 183 -7.91 -5.89 26.42
CA THR A 183 -7.74 -6.72 27.62
C THR A 183 -7.33 -5.91 28.85
N THR A 184 -6.56 -4.85 28.67
CA THR A 184 -6.01 -3.97 29.73
C THR A 184 -6.78 -2.65 29.90
N LEU A 185 -7.95 -2.52 29.25
CA LEU A 185 -8.67 -1.27 29.03
C LEU A 185 -8.94 -0.47 30.33
N LEU A 186 -9.37 -1.15 31.39
CA LEU A 186 -9.61 -0.52 32.70
C LEU A 186 -8.33 0.08 33.31
N VAL A 187 -7.21 -0.62 33.20
CA VAL A 187 -5.91 -0.17 33.75
C VAL A 187 -5.36 0.98 32.93
N GLU A 188 -5.50 0.93 31.61
CA GLU A 188 -5.01 1.98 30.71
C GLU A 188 -5.80 3.27 30.82
N ILE A 189 -7.15 3.21 30.83
CA ILE A 189 -7.99 4.40 31.08
C ILE A 189 -7.61 5.03 32.41
N TRP A 190 -7.45 4.20 33.45
CA TRP A 190 -7.08 4.71 34.76
C TRP A 190 -5.72 5.42 34.71
N ARG A 191 -4.71 4.82 34.08
CA ARG A 191 -3.38 5.44 33.92
C ARG A 191 -3.43 6.76 33.17
N GLU A 192 -4.12 6.81 32.02
CA GLU A 192 -4.23 8.01 31.17
C GLU A 192 -4.92 9.16 31.91
N GLU A 193 -6.05 8.87 32.55
CA GLU A 193 -6.84 9.91 33.22
C GLU A 193 -6.24 10.33 34.56
N THR A 194 -5.43 9.47 35.20
CA THR A 194 -4.63 9.84 36.37
C THR A 194 -3.52 10.79 35.97
N VAL A 195 -2.84 10.56 34.84
CA VAL A 195 -1.85 11.48 34.28
C VAL A 195 -2.50 12.82 33.91
N ARG A 196 -3.69 12.81 33.30
CA ARG A 196 -4.47 14.03 33.01
C ARG A 196 -5.08 14.70 34.26
N ARG A 197 -5.05 14.05 35.44
CA ARG A 197 -5.71 14.47 36.69
C ARG A 197 -7.23 14.71 36.57
N ASN A 198 -7.86 14.21 35.52
CA ASN A 198 -9.26 14.46 35.22
C ASN A 198 -10.21 13.56 36.03
N LEU A 199 -9.82 12.32 36.33
CA LEU A 199 -10.67 11.39 37.07
C LEU A 199 -10.67 11.61 38.59
N LEU A 200 -9.57 12.13 39.16
CA LEU A 200 -9.39 12.28 40.60
C LEU A 200 -8.82 13.67 40.99
N PRO A 201 -9.47 14.79 40.60
CA PRO A 201 -9.10 16.10 41.13
C PRO A 201 -9.40 16.12 42.64
N GLY A 202 -8.38 15.94 43.47
CA GLY A 202 -8.50 15.90 44.94
C GLY A 202 -8.72 14.51 45.56
N GLY A 203 -8.58 13.41 44.80
CA GLY A 203 -8.65 12.03 45.32
C GLY A 203 -10.05 11.38 45.27
N LEU A 204 -10.16 10.13 45.74
CA LEU A 204 -11.41 9.33 45.66
C LEU A 204 -12.56 9.93 46.47
N ALA A 205 -12.24 10.66 47.55
CA ALA A 205 -13.24 11.29 48.42
C ALA A 205 -13.95 12.49 47.79
N SER A 206 -13.32 13.17 46.82
CA SER A 206 -13.89 14.35 46.16
C SER A 206 -14.73 14.02 44.93
N ASN A 207 -14.71 12.77 44.43
CA ASN A 207 -15.37 12.40 43.18
C ASN A 207 -16.27 11.15 43.34
N PRO A 208 -17.52 11.31 43.83
CA PRO A 208 -18.42 10.18 44.11
C PRO A 208 -18.88 9.42 42.85
N PHE A 209 -18.72 10.01 41.67
CA PHE A 209 -19.08 9.39 40.38
C PHE A 209 -17.90 8.73 39.66
N PHE A 210 -16.74 8.59 40.32
CA PHE A 210 -15.52 8.03 39.73
C PHE A 210 -15.75 6.71 38.98
N PHE A 211 -16.38 5.73 39.63
CA PHE A 211 -16.63 4.43 39.00
C PHE A 211 -17.63 4.51 37.84
N ILE A 212 -18.65 5.37 37.93
CA ILE A 212 -19.63 5.56 36.85
C ILE A 212 -18.93 6.17 35.62
N LYS A 213 -18.07 7.17 35.83
CA LYS A 213 -17.28 7.78 34.74
C LYS A 213 -16.28 6.79 34.13
N LEU A 214 -15.61 6.00 34.96
CA LEU A 214 -14.71 4.94 34.49
C LEU A 214 -15.47 3.90 33.63
N TRP A 215 -16.65 3.48 34.07
CA TRP A 215 -17.52 2.56 33.31
C TRP A 215 -18.03 3.16 31.99
N GLU A 216 -18.42 4.42 31.99
CA GLU A 216 -18.86 5.14 30.78
C GLU A 216 -17.73 5.19 29.74
N MET A 217 -16.51 5.57 30.17
CA MET A 217 -15.34 5.60 29.29
C MET A 217 -14.94 4.21 28.80
N TRP A 218 -14.99 3.19 29.67
CA TRP A 218 -14.74 1.81 29.30
C TRP A 218 -15.73 1.33 28.23
N ALA A 219 -17.02 1.59 28.44
CA ALA A 219 -18.06 1.20 27.50
C ALA A 219 -17.93 1.91 26.16
N GLN A 220 -17.52 3.18 26.16
CA GLN A 220 -17.29 3.96 24.94
C GLN A 220 -16.05 3.45 24.19
N GLN A 221 -14.89 3.36 24.85
CA GLN A 221 -13.66 2.87 24.21
C GLN A 221 -13.79 1.42 23.74
N SER A 222 -14.49 0.55 24.47
CA SER A 222 -14.76 -0.83 24.04
C SER A 222 -15.57 -0.89 22.73
N LYS A 223 -16.52 0.03 22.54
CA LYS A 223 -17.28 0.13 21.29
C LYS A 223 -16.43 0.67 20.15
N ASP A 224 -15.60 1.67 20.44
CA ASP A 224 -14.72 2.28 19.44
C ASP A 224 -13.63 1.30 18.97
N ILE A 225 -12.99 0.54 19.89
CA ILE A 225 -12.02 -0.52 19.54
C ILE A 225 -12.67 -1.58 18.64
N ARG A 226 -13.88 -2.04 18.99
CA ARG A 226 -14.62 -3.02 18.16
C ARG A 226 -14.90 -2.48 16.77
N ARG A 227 -15.26 -1.20 16.66
CA ARG A 227 -15.49 -0.54 15.37
C ARG A 227 -14.19 -0.43 14.57
N GLU A 228 -13.08 -0.01 15.18
CA GLU A 228 -11.80 0.13 14.48
C GLU A 228 -11.27 -1.21 13.96
N LEU A 229 -11.37 -2.28 14.75
CA LEU A 229 -11.00 -3.63 14.29
C LEU A 229 -11.80 -4.10 13.08
N GLN A 230 -13.04 -3.61 12.90
CA GLN A 230 -13.86 -3.91 11.72
C GLN A 230 -13.55 -3.02 10.52
N ILE A 231 -12.97 -1.84 10.73
CA ILE A 231 -12.70 -0.85 9.67
C ILE A 231 -11.28 -0.98 9.12
N ALA A 232 -10.28 -1.20 9.98
CA ALA A 232 -8.86 -1.13 9.62
C ALA A 232 -8.46 -2.01 8.43
N ARG A 233 -8.82 -3.30 8.48
CA ARG A 233 -8.52 -4.27 7.42
C ARG A 233 -9.18 -3.94 6.08
N PRO A 234 -10.51 -3.77 5.98
CA PRO A 234 -11.13 -3.44 4.70
C PRO A 234 -10.69 -2.07 4.15
N THR A 235 -10.32 -1.11 5.02
CA THR A 235 -9.73 0.15 4.53
C THR A 235 -8.37 -0.05 3.89
N LEU A 236 -7.50 -0.89 4.48
CA LEU A 236 -6.21 -1.20 3.88
C LEU A 236 -6.37 -2.00 2.58
N GLU A 237 -7.28 -2.98 2.53
CA GLU A 237 -7.55 -3.75 1.31
C GLU A 237 -7.98 -2.86 0.14
N ARG A 238 -8.82 -1.85 0.39
CA ARG A 238 -9.19 -0.84 -0.62
C ARG A 238 -7.98 -0.04 -1.08
N ALA A 239 -7.13 0.41 -0.16
CA ALA A 239 -5.92 1.15 -0.50
C ALA A 239 -4.94 0.30 -1.33
N LEU A 240 -4.70 -0.95 -0.93
CA LEU A 240 -3.89 -1.91 -1.68
C LEU A 240 -4.48 -2.18 -3.07
N GLY A 241 -5.81 -2.31 -3.18
CA GLY A 241 -6.50 -2.45 -4.46
C GLY A 241 -6.26 -1.26 -5.38
N ILE A 242 -6.39 -0.03 -4.87
CA ILE A 242 -6.10 1.19 -5.64
C ILE A 242 -4.63 1.20 -6.08
N MET A 243 -3.68 0.97 -5.18
CA MET A 243 -2.26 0.93 -5.52
C MET A 243 -1.93 -0.13 -6.58
N GLY A 244 -2.56 -1.31 -6.48
CA GLY A 244 -2.45 -2.36 -7.49
C GLY A 244 -2.94 -1.90 -8.87
N THR A 245 -4.12 -1.28 -8.95
CA THR A 245 -4.65 -0.75 -10.23
C THR A 245 -3.77 0.35 -10.81
N VAL A 246 -3.24 1.25 -9.98
CA VAL A 246 -2.34 2.32 -10.39
C VAL A 246 -1.03 1.74 -10.91
N GLN A 247 -0.48 0.71 -10.27
CA GLN A 247 0.74 0.05 -10.73
C GLN A 247 0.56 -0.61 -12.10
N MET A 248 -0.58 -1.28 -12.31
CA MET A 248 -0.91 -1.85 -13.63
C MET A 248 -1.06 -0.77 -14.70
N ALA A 249 -1.76 0.32 -14.37
CA ALA A 249 -1.92 1.45 -15.28
C ALA A 249 -0.57 2.08 -15.65
N ARG A 250 0.36 2.20 -14.70
CA ARG A 250 1.73 2.70 -14.95
C ARG A 250 2.49 1.83 -15.94
N SER A 251 2.47 0.52 -15.74
CA SER A 251 3.11 -0.42 -16.67
C SER A 251 2.56 -0.25 -18.08
N LEU A 252 1.23 -0.17 -18.21
CA LEU A 252 0.57 -0.01 -19.51
C LEU A 252 0.91 1.34 -20.18
N VAL A 253 0.92 2.44 -19.43
CA VAL A 253 1.29 3.77 -19.95
C VAL A 253 2.74 3.78 -20.42
N GLN A 254 3.65 3.12 -19.71
CA GLN A 254 5.04 3.03 -20.11
C GLN A 254 5.20 2.25 -21.43
N ASP A 255 4.52 1.11 -21.56
CA ASP A 255 4.58 0.28 -22.76
C ASP A 255 3.98 0.98 -23.98
N THR A 256 2.84 1.66 -23.82
CA THR A 256 2.19 2.41 -24.91
C THR A 256 3.06 3.55 -25.42
N ASN A 257 3.73 4.29 -24.53
CA ASN A 257 4.68 5.34 -24.92
C ASN A 257 5.87 4.78 -25.71
N CYS A 258 6.38 3.60 -25.31
CA CYS A 258 7.47 2.96 -26.03
C CYS A 258 7.04 2.41 -27.39
N LEU A 259 5.84 1.84 -27.51
CA LEU A 259 5.26 1.43 -28.79
C LEU A 259 5.03 2.63 -29.72
N GLN A 260 4.56 3.76 -29.19
CA GLN A 260 4.37 4.98 -29.97
C GLN A 260 5.71 5.48 -30.54
N ARG A 261 6.77 5.50 -29.73
CA ARG A 261 8.12 5.86 -30.20
C ARG A 261 8.65 4.88 -31.25
N ALA A 262 8.53 3.58 -31.01
CA ALA A 262 8.92 2.57 -31.99
C ALA A 262 8.16 2.73 -33.33
N SER A 263 6.88 3.13 -33.29
CA SER A 263 6.10 3.39 -34.51
C SER A 263 6.60 4.60 -35.29
N LEU A 264 7.08 5.64 -34.60
CA LEU A 264 7.70 6.81 -35.23
C LEU A 264 9.05 6.43 -35.85
N ASP A 265 9.84 5.62 -35.16
CA ASP A 265 11.13 5.13 -35.68
C ASP A 265 10.94 4.27 -36.95
N ILE A 266 9.93 3.39 -36.99
CA ILE A 266 9.60 2.61 -38.19
C ILE A 266 9.20 3.53 -39.36
N ARG A 267 8.38 4.56 -39.12
CA ARG A 267 7.99 5.53 -40.18
C ARG A 267 9.20 6.29 -40.71
N ASN A 268 10.09 6.73 -39.82
CA ASN A 268 11.31 7.43 -40.20
C ASN A 268 12.25 6.50 -40.99
N ALA A 269 12.41 5.24 -40.56
CA ALA A 269 13.22 4.25 -41.27
C ALA A 269 12.65 3.92 -42.66
N LEU A 270 11.33 3.77 -42.79
CA LEU A 270 10.68 3.55 -44.09
C LEU A 270 10.82 4.76 -45.01
N GLY A 271 10.67 5.97 -44.49
CA GLY A 271 10.94 7.20 -45.24
C GLY A 271 12.38 7.26 -45.76
N LEU A 272 13.36 7.03 -44.89
CA LEU A 272 14.77 6.96 -45.28
C LEU A 272 15.05 5.85 -46.31
N SER A 273 14.40 4.69 -46.18
CA SER A 273 14.55 3.60 -47.14
C SER A 273 13.94 3.93 -48.50
N ALA A 274 12.82 4.65 -48.53
CA ALA A 274 12.19 5.09 -49.77
C ALA A 274 13.04 6.15 -50.46
N ASP A 275 13.59 7.10 -49.71
CA ASP A 275 14.52 8.11 -50.23
C ASP A 275 15.81 7.46 -50.77
N ALA A 276 16.37 6.49 -50.04
CA ALA A 276 17.52 5.73 -50.50
C ALA A 276 17.20 4.92 -51.78
N ALA A 277 16.02 4.30 -51.84
CA ALA A 277 15.56 3.56 -53.01
C ALA A 277 15.36 4.46 -54.23
N SER A 278 14.90 5.71 -54.04
CA SER A 278 14.75 6.69 -55.13
C SER A 278 16.08 7.11 -55.76
N CYS A 279 17.17 6.97 -55.01
CA CYS A 279 18.53 7.29 -55.45
C CYS A 279 19.29 6.06 -56.00
N LEU A 280 18.69 4.87 -56.02
CA LEU A 280 19.34 3.69 -56.59
C LEU A 280 19.47 3.84 -58.11
N PRO A 281 20.62 3.51 -58.70
CA PRO A 281 20.81 3.60 -60.14
C PRO A 281 19.84 2.67 -60.88
N ARG A 282 19.34 3.12 -62.04
CA ARG A 282 18.36 2.39 -62.89
C ARG A 282 18.77 0.95 -63.22
N ILE A 283 20.06 0.61 -63.15
CA ILE A 283 20.57 -0.75 -63.37
C ILE A 283 19.99 -1.80 -62.40
N TRP A 284 19.46 -1.39 -61.24
CA TRP A 284 18.78 -2.26 -60.28
C TRP A 284 17.26 -2.36 -60.48
N ASN A 285 16.73 -1.64 -61.47
CA ASN A 285 15.32 -1.69 -61.83
C ASN A 285 15.10 -2.91 -62.73
N ALA A 286 14.80 -4.07 -62.13
CA ALA A 286 14.63 -5.35 -62.84
C ALA A 286 13.52 -5.36 -63.91
N LYS A 287 12.78 -4.26 -64.07
CA LYS A 287 11.73 -4.08 -65.08
C LYS A 287 12.22 -3.38 -66.35
N ASP A 288 13.29 -2.60 -66.29
CA ASP A 288 13.78 -1.82 -67.43
C ASP A 288 14.37 -2.68 -68.57
N PRO A 289 15.20 -3.74 -68.33
CA PRO A 289 15.73 -4.56 -69.42
C PRO A 289 14.70 -5.46 -70.12
N LEU A 290 13.44 -5.47 -69.67
CA LEU A 290 12.33 -6.19 -70.34
C LEU A 290 11.47 -5.26 -71.22
N ARG A 291 11.77 -3.95 -71.23
CA ARG A 291 10.91 -2.94 -71.86
C ARG A 291 11.61 -2.10 -72.92
N ASP A 292 12.94 -2.13 -72.97
CA ASP A 292 13.65 -1.56 -74.13
C ASP A 292 13.47 -2.50 -75.33
N PRO A 293 13.05 -1.97 -76.49
CA PRO A 293 13.04 -2.74 -77.73
C PRO A 293 14.45 -3.23 -78.02
N THR A 294 14.55 -4.45 -78.51
CA THR A 294 15.82 -5.05 -78.95
C THR A 294 16.36 -4.28 -80.15
N VAL A 295 17.68 -4.35 -80.38
CA VAL A 295 18.41 -3.60 -81.42
C VAL A 295 17.72 -3.76 -82.79
N CYS A 296 17.26 -4.98 -83.11
CA CYS A 296 16.53 -5.28 -84.34
C CYS A 296 15.01 -4.96 -84.33
N SER A 297 14.55 -4.07 -83.43
CA SER A 297 13.15 -3.65 -83.32
C SER A 297 12.95 -2.23 -82.75
N ASP A 298 14.02 -1.45 -82.65
CA ASP A 298 14.01 -0.13 -82.03
C ASP A 298 13.83 1.03 -83.03
N GLY A 299 13.79 0.71 -84.34
CA GLY A 299 13.55 1.66 -85.42
C GLY A 299 14.76 2.55 -85.73
N ARG A 300 15.96 2.12 -85.34
CA ARG A 300 17.23 2.80 -85.62
C ARG A 300 18.13 1.89 -86.45
N ASP A 301 18.98 2.53 -87.25
CA ASP A 301 20.13 1.94 -87.91
C ASP A 301 21.30 2.09 -86.91
N ASN A 302 21.66 1.01 -86.21
CA ASN A 302 22.63 1.06 -85.12
C ASN A 302 24.07 0.88 -85.59
N ASP A 303 24.30 0.48 -86.85
CA ASP A 303 25.62 0.34 -87.47
C ASP A 303 25.90 1.36 -88.61
N ASP A 304 24.92 2.21 -88.92
CA ASP A 304 24.93 3.29 -89.94
C ASP A 304 25.12 2.76 -91.39
N ASP A 305 24.69 1.53 -91.70
CA ASP A 305 24.80 0.94 -93.05
C ASP A 305 23.66 1.34 -94.02
N GLY A 306 22.61 1.99 -93.49
CA GLY A 306 21.44 2.48 -94.20
C GLY A 306 20.24 1.54 -94.18
N LEU A 307 20.32 0.40 -93.50
CA LEU A 307 19.24 -0.54 -93.22
C LEU A 307 18.74 -0.36 -91.78
N ILE A 308 17.51 -0.79 -91.49
CA ILE A 308 16.88 -0.58 -90.17
C ILE A 308 16.15 -1.86 -89.78
N ASP A 309 16.32 -2.32 -88.54
CA ASP A 309 15.61 -3.47 -87.96
C ASP A 309 15.70 -4.73 -88.87
N LEU A 310 14.57 -5.39 -89.17
CA LEU A 310 14.51 -6.60 -90.00
C LEU A 310 14.86 -6.38 -91.48
N GLU A 311 15.00 -5.13 -91.91
CA GLU A 311 15.55 -4.84 -93.23
C GLU A 311 17.08 -4.91 -93.25
N ASP A 312 17.73 -4.99 -92.08
CA ASP A 312 19.18 -5.22 -91.92
C ASP A 312 19.54 -6.72 -92.02
N ASP A 313 20.62 -7.03 -92.75
CA ASP A 313 21.16 -8.38 -92.90
C ASP A 313 21.79 -8.91 -91.59
N GLY A 314 22.17 -8.04 -90.66
CA GLY A 314 22.65 -8.35 -89.30
C GLY A 314 21.55 -8.85 -88.37
N CYS A 315 20.27 -8.58 -88.67
CA CYS A 315 19.13 -8.90 -87.84
C CYS A 315 18.43 -10.22 -88.24
N GLU A 316 18.64 -11.31 -87.49
CA GLU A 316 18.00 -12.61 -87.81
C GLU A 316 16.50 -12.64 -87.45
N ASN A 317 16.08 -11.90 -86.43
CA ASN A 317 14.69 -11.82 -85.95
C ASN A 317 14.47 -10.63 -85.00
N LEU A 318 13.21 -10.25 -84.76
CA LEU A 318 12.86 -9.10 -83.91
C LEU A 318 13.54 -9.06 -82.52
N PRO A 319 13.60 -10.16 -81.74
CA PRO A 319 14.22 -10.13 -80.41
C PRO A 319 15.76 -10.20 -80.42
N ASP A 320 16.40 -10.15 -81.59
CA ASP A 320 17.86 -10.15 -81.69
C ASP A 320 18.46 -8.86 -81.13
N MET A 321 19.57 -8.99 -80.39
CA MET A 321 20.23 -7.88 -79.69
C MET A 321 21.56 -7.48 -80.34
N GLU A 322 21.89 -8.09 -81.47
CA GLU A 322 23.08 -7.80 -82.26
C GLU A 322 22.63 -7.44 -83.69
N GLU A 323 23.26 -6.40 -84.25
CA GLU A 323 23.15 -5.87 -85.61
C GLU A 323 24.57 -5.81 -86.16
#